data_AF-A0A2X0LY81-F1
#
_entry.id   AF-A0A2X0LY81-F1
#
_cell.length_a   1.000
_cell.length_b   1.000
_cell.length_c   1.000
_cell.angle_alpha   90.00
_cell.angle_beta   90.00
_cell.angle_gamma   90.00
#
_symmetry.space_group_name_H-M   'P 1'
#
loop_
_entity.id
_entity.type
_entity.pdbx_description
1 polymer ?
#
loop_
_entity_poly.entity_id
_entity_poly.type
_entity_poly.pdbx_seq_one_letter_code
_entity_poly.pdbx_strand_id
1 'polypeptide(L)'
;MITTTWTLHNVFYIAGSAVSWSSKRQSRVADSTTDAEYLALSHAGKEGIYLSQLLEELHVQPVAPAHIFTDNEAAAAVAHDPVRVSGTRHIRLREHFVRDMVNRGDISLSHVGTSNMVADIFTKALGPKIFSTHCYALGLRTRHPRLGSASHSLVIISYLPRCWPSDSWSVSDVPRAEAFARIRQLRNLDVTDAIIGARLNQSHQANKHRRPDDPAFRTGSYVYLSTKNLAVPDGMKSKLLPRYIGPFRIRAAIPATSSYDLELPPAMSRVHNRFHARLLRPCVENDAERFPGRDPAVLFVEDVADAADNSAIPERIVRDRRNARGARSFLVRWVGRNDTDDTWMSEQSIRLDHPSVLNAYLARLDRSNRRLAAR
;
A
#
# COMPACT_ATOMS: atom_id res chain seq x y z
N MET A 1 1.60 -4.36 16.71
CA MET A 1 0.17 -4.64 16.41
C MET A 1 -0.49 -3.31 16.09
N ILE A 2 -0.78 -3.05 14.82
CA ILE A 2 -1.57 -1.87 14.44
C ILE A 2 -3.02 -2.36 14.37
N THR A 3 -3.79 -2.05 15.39
CA THR A 3 -5.23 -2.33 15.47
C THR A 3 -5.98 -1.33 14.59
N THR A 4 -5.96 -1.52 13.28
CA THR A 4 -6.76 -0.71 12.35
C THR A 4 -8.23 -1.11 12.45
N THR A 5 -9.12 -0.13 12.60
CA THR A 5 -10.56 -0.34 12.41
C THR A 5 -10.83 -0.65 10.95
N TRP A 6 -11.31 -1.86 10.66
CA TRP A 6 -11.64 -2.30 9.31
C TRP A 6 -13.06 -1.83 8.91
N THR A 7 -13.30 -1.73 7.61
CA THR A 7 -14.59 -1.38 7.01
C THR A 7 -15.16 -2.60 6.31
N LEU A 8 -16.38 -2.97 6.66
CA LEU A 8 -17.16 -4.02 6.01
C LEU A 8 -17.92 -3.42 4.84
N HIS A 9 -17.97 -4.15 3.72
CA HIS A 9 -18.73 -3.74 2.56
C HIS A 9 -19.38 -4.93 1.87
N ASN A 10 -20.58 -4.73 1.35
CA ASN A 10 -21.30 -5.74 0.58
C ASN A 10 -22.14 -5.10 -0.54
N VAL A 11 -22.42 -5.90 -1.57
CA VAL A 11 -23.36 -5.60 -2.65
C VAL A 11 -24.15 -6.87 -2.93
N PHE A 12 -25.47 -6.77 -2.97
CA PHE A 12 -26.36 -7.86 -3.35
C PHE A 12 -27.05 -7.56 -4.67
N TYR A 13 -27.13 -8.60 -5.49
CA TYR A 13 -27.72 -8.56 -6.82
C TYR A 13 -28.95 -9.46 -6.88
N ILE A 14 -30.04 -8.94 -7.43
CA ILE A 14 -31.22 -9.73 -7.80
C ILE A 14 -31.50 -9.46 -9.28
N ALA A 15 -31.68 -10.52 -10.06
CA ALA A 15 -31.91 -10.44 -11.51
C ALA A 15 -30.91 -9.53 -12.26
N GLY A 16 -29.63 -9.57 -11.86
CA GLY A 16 -28.56 -8.77 -12.47
C GLY A 16 -28.52 -7.30 -12.06
N SER A 17 -29.40 -6.86 -11.16
CA SER A 17 -29.43 -5.48 -10.65
C SER A 17 -29.02 -5.40 -9.19
N ALA A 18 -28.22 -4.39 -8.82
CA ALA A 18 -27.87 -4.15 -7.43
C ALA A 18 -29.09 -3.64 -6.64
N VAL A 19 -29.48 -4.39 -5.60
CA VAL A 19 -30.69 -4.12 -4.79
C VAL A 19 -30.37 -3.65 -3.37
N SER A 20 -29.28 -4.14 -2.79
CA SER A 20 -28.81 -3.77 -1.45
C SER A 20 -27.30 -3.60 -1.49
N TRP A 21 -26.79 -2.58 -0.83
CA TRP A 21 -25.37 -2.36 -0.64
C TRP A 21 -25.14 -1.65 0.69
N SER A 22 -24.02 -1.94 1.33
CA SER A 22 -23.64 -1.26 2.56
C SER A 22 -22.13 -1.11 2.68
N SER A 23 -21.72 -0.05 3.35
CA SER A 23 -20.34 0.17 3.80
C SER A 23 -20.38 0.63 5.24
N LYS A 24 -19.85 -0.18 6.15
CA LYS A 24 -19.94 0.05 7.59
C LYS A 24 -18.60 -0.19 8.26
N ARG A 25 -18.16 0.76 9.07
CA ARG A 25 -16.99 0.56 9.93
C ARG A 25 -17.31 -0.51 10.98
N GLN A 26 -16.42 -1.49 11.13
CA GLN A 26 -16.54 -2.51 12.16
C GLN A 26 -16.59 -1.83 13.54
N SER A 27 -17.49 -2.31 14.41
CA SER A 27 -17.59 -1.82 15.78
C SER A 27 -16.47 -2.35 16.68
N ARG A 28 -15.78 -3.40 16.24
CA ARG A 28 -14.69 -4.05 16.97
C ARG A 28 -13.40 -4.01 16.16
N VAL A 29 -12.29 -4.03 16.88
CA VAL A 29 -10.97 -4.23 16.30
C VAL A 29 -10.82 -5.70 15.94
N ALA A 30 -10.41 -5.98 14.70
CA ALA A 30 -10.04 -7.31 14.25
C ALA A 30 -8.55 -7.56 14.54
N ASP A 31 -8.23 -8.78 14.98
CA ASP A 31 -6.86 -9.16 15.36
C ASP A 31 -6.03 -9.61 14.14
N SER A 32 -6.69 -9.89 13.02
CA SER A 32 -6.06 -10.22 11.73
C SER A 32 -6.92 -9.77 10.53
N THR A 33 -6.33 -9.76 9.34
CA THR A 33 -7.06 -9.52 8.08
C THR A 33 -8.11 -10.59 7.84
N THR A 34 -7.78 -11.85 8.11
CA THR A 34 -8.72 -12.98 7.99
C THR A 34 -9.90 -12.85 8.95
N ASP A 35 -9.67 -12.40 10.19
CA ASP A 35 -10.73 -12.12 11.18
C ASP A 35 -11.66 -11.00 10.69
N ALA A 36 -11.10 -9.92 10.14
CA ALA A 36 -11.87 -8.83 9.58
C ALA A 36 -12.76 -9.26 8.39
N GLU A 37 -12.20 -10.04 7.46
CA GLU A 37 -12.93 -10.53 6.28
C GLU A 37 -13.95 -11.61 6.64
N TYR A 38 -13.67 -12.45 7.64
CA TYR A 38 -14.64 -13.41 8.14
C TYR A 38 -15.83 -12.73 8.83
N LEU A 39 -15.60 -11.65 9.58
CA LEU A 39 -16.67 -10.80 10.12
C LEU A 39 -17.48 -10.15 8.99
N ALA A 40 -16.83 -9.69 7.91
CA ALA A 40 -17.48 -9.17 6.71
C ALA A 40 -18.44 -10.20 6.12
N LEU A 41 -17.93 -11.42 5.96
CA LEU A 41 -18.66 -12.55 5.44
C LEU A 41 -19.86 -12.93 6.31
N SER A 42 -19.72 -12.86 7.63
CA SER A 42 -20.83 -13.08 8.58
C SER A 42 -21.93 -12.02 8.44
N HIS A 43 -21.54 -10.76 8.25
CA HIS A 43 -22.50 -9.67 8.01
C HIS A 43 -23.21 -9.81 6.66
N ALA A 44 -22.47 -10.16 5.60
CA ALA A 44 -23.03 -10.45 4.30
C ALA A 44 -23.97 -11.66 4.36
N GLY A 45 -23.61 -12.73 5.07
CA GLY A 45 -24.48 -13.91 5.23
C GLY A 45 -25.84 -13.58 5.84
N LYS A 46 -25.88 -12.71 6.86
CA LYS A 46 -27.14 -12.26 7.48
C LYS A 46 -28.02 -11.48 6.50
N GLU A 47 -27.42 -10.55 5.76
CA GLU A 47 -28.11 -9.79 4.72
C GLU A 47 -28.63 -10.70 3.61
N GLY A 48 -27.84 -11.69 3.18
CA GLY A 48 -28.23 -12.66 2.16
C GLY A 48 -29.44 -13.49 2.59
N ILE A 49 -29.44 -14.02 3.81
CA ILE A 49 -30.58 -14.77 4.36
C ILE A 49 -31.82 -13.87 4.50
N TYR A 50 -31.65 -12.64 4.99
CA TYR A 50 -32.74 -11.68 5.08
C TYR A 50 -33.38 -11.40 3.71
N LEU A 51 -32.57 -11.21 2.67
CA LEU A 51 -33.06 -11.01 1.31
C LEU A 51 -33.75 -12.25 0.74
N SER A 52 -33.25 -13.46 1.02
CA SER A 52 -33.92 -14.70 0.63
C SER A 52 -35.30 -14.82 1.30
N GLN A 53 -35.39 -14.56 2.60
CA GLN A 53 -36.66 -14.58 3.34
C GLN A 53 -37.64 -13.52 2.82
N LEU A 54 -37.13 -12.30 2.54
CA LEU A 54 -37.94 -11.24 1.95
C LEU A 54 -38.50 -11.64 0.57
N LEU A 55 -37.71 -12.35 -0.25
CA LEU A 55 -38.18 -12.86 -1.53
C LEU A 55 -39.26 -13.93 -1.37
N GLU A 56 -39.10 -14.84 -0.40
CA GLU A 56 -40.11 -15.84 -0.07
C GLU A 56 -41.42 -15.20 0.38
N GLU A 57 -41.37 -14.17 1.23
CA GLU A 57 -42.54 -13.37 1.65
C GLU A 57 -43.22 -12.67 0.47
N LEU A 58 -42.45 -12.26 -0.54
CA LEU A 58 -42.95 -11.69 -1.79
C LEU A 58 -43.41 -12.76 -2.80
N HIS A 59 -43.52 -14.02 -2.38
CA HIS A 59 -43.91 -15.18 -3.20
C HIS A 59 -42.95 -15.47 -4.36
N VAL A 60 -41.70 -15.03 -4.27
CA VAL A 60 -40.61 -15.35 -5.20
C VAL A 60 -39.73 -16.41 -4.54
N GLN A 61 -39.95 -17.67 -4.90
CA GLN A 61 -39.18 -18.78 -4.34
C GLN A 61 -37.76 -18.81 -4.91
N PRO A 62 -36.71 -18.71 -4.08
CA PRO A 62 -35.33 -18.85 -4.54
C PRO A 62 -35.10 -20.27 -5.07
N VAL A 63 -34.68 -20.40 -6.34
CA VAL A 63 -34.38 -21.71 -6.96
C VAL A 63 -33.04 -22.27 -6.48
N ALA A 64 -32.19 -21.43 -5.87
CA ALA A 64 -30.84 -21.77 -5.46
C ALA A 64 -30.47 -21.08 -4.13
N PRO A 65 -29.48 -21.62 -3.40
CA PRO A 65 -28.91 -20.97 -2.21
C PRO A 65 -28.41 -19.55 -2.51
N ALA A 66 -28.34 -18.72 -1.47
CA ALA A 66 -27.72 -17.40 -1.62
C ALA A 66 -26.22 -17.57 -1.92
N HIS A 67 -25.81 -17.21 -3.13
CA HIS A 67 -24.41 -17.28 -3.55
C HIS A 67 -23.67 -16.00 -3.15
N ILE A 68 -22.64 -16.14 -2.30
CA ILE A 68 -21.81 -15.04 -1.82
C ILE A 68 -20.37 -15.22 -2.33
N PHE A 69 -19.83 -14.16 -2.92
CA PHE A 69 -18.45 -14.12 -3.40
C PHE A 69 -17.52 -13.43 -2.39
N THR A 70 -16.30 -13.95 -2.21
CA THR A 70 -15.26 -13.36 -1.36
C THR A 70 -13.89 -13.40 -2.02
N ASP A 71 -13.06 -12.38 -1.81
CA ASP A 71 -11.68 -12.32 -2.31
C ASP A 71 -10.66 -12.87 -1.31
N ASN A 72 -11.08 -13.28 -0.11
CA ASN A 72 -10.19 -13.87 0.89
C ASN A 72 -10.43 -15.38 1.03
N GLU A 73 -9.55 -16.16 0.39
CA GLU A 73 -9.57 -17.63 0.45
C GLU A 73 -9.44 -18.16 1.89
N ALA A 74 -8.69 -17.48 2.76
CA ALA A 74 -8.55 -17.90 4.15
C ALA A 74 -9.86 -17.74 4.91
N ALA A 75 -10.62 -16.67 4.66
CA ALA A 75 -11.94 -16.48 5.27
C ALA A 75 -12.97 -17.50 4.72
N ALA A 76 -12.94 -17.77 3.40
CA ALA A 76 -13.77 -18.80 2.77
C ALA A 76 -13.49 -20.19 3.35
N ALA A 77 -12.21 -20.56 3.53
CA ALA A 77 -11.82 -21.84 4.11
C ALA A 77 -12.34 -22.01 5.54
N VAL A 78 -12.32 -20.95 6.36
CA VAL A 78 -12.85 -20.97 7.73
C VAL A 78 -14.39 -21.11 7.76
N ALA A 79 -15.08 -20.65 6.71
CA ALA A 79 -16.52 -20.85 6.58
C ALA A 79 -16.90 -22.26 6.12
N HIS A 80 -16.03 -22.94 5.37
CA HIS A 80 -16.27 -24.31 4.87
C HIS A 80 -15.82 -25.41 5.85
N ASP A 81 -14.71 -25.23 6.57
CA ASP A 81 -14.11 -26.31 7.38
C ASP A 81 -14.01 -25.93 8.87
N PRO A 82 -14.67 -26.67 9.79
CA PRO A 82 -14.57 -26.47 11.23
C PRO A 82 -13.21 -26.87 11.84
N VAL A 83 -12.34 -27.59 11.13
CA VAL A 83 -11.15 -28.27 11.70
C VAL A 83 -9.93 -27.35 11.90
N ARG A 84 -9.89 -26.15 11.30
CA ARG A 84 -8.78 -25.18 11.47
C ARG A 84 -8.90 -24.37 12.76
N VAL A 85 -8.69 -25.02 13.91
CA VAL A 85 -8.93 -24.47 15.26
C VAL A 85 -7.82 -23.54 15.78
N SER A 86 -6.56 -23.67 15.34
CA SER A 86 -5.46 -22.97 16.03
C SER A 86 -5.40 -21.46 15.78
N GLY A 87 -5.90 -20.99 14.62
CA GLY A 87 -5.85 -19.57 14.22
C GLY A 87 -7.16 -18.78 14.37
N THR A 88 -8.29 -19.45 14.61
CA THR A 88 -9.65 -18.85 14.57
C THR A 88 -10.36 -18.88 15.92
N ARG A 89 -9.72 -19.42 16.97
CA ARG A 89 -10.32 -19.57 18.31
C ARG A 89 -10.75 -18.26 18.96
N HIS A 90 -10.22 -17.12 18.51
CA HIS A 90 -10.57 -15.78 18.98
C HIS A 90 -11.85 -15.21 18.32
N ILE A 91 -12.35 -15.85 17.26
CA ILE A 91 -13.59 -15.47 16.56
C ILE A 91 -14.78 -15.85 17.45
N ARG A 92 -15.74 -14.92 17.64
CA ARG A 92 -16.88 -15.15 18.54
C ARG A 92 -17.88 -16.12 17.90
N LEU A 93 -18.61 -16.88 18.72
CA LEU A 93 -19.62 -17.84 18.23
C LEU A 93 -20.64 -17.21 17.25
N ARG A 94 -21.09 -15.98 17.53
CA ARG A 94 -22.03 -15.23 16.67
C ARG A 94 -21.51 -14.94 15.27
N GLU A 95 -20.19 -14.95 15.08
CA GLU A 95 -19.54 -14.71 13.79
C GLU A 95 -19.55 -16.00 12.93
N HIS A 96 -19.62 -17.17 13.56
CA HIS A 96 -19.79 -18.46 12.89
C HIS A 96 -21.19 -18.70 12.29
N PHE A 97 -22.10 -17.73 12.39
CA PHE A 97 -23.41 -17.79 11.72
C PHE A 97 -23.29 -18.18 10.24
N VAL A 98 -22.37 -17.57 9.50
CA VAL A 98 -22.21 -17.86 8.06
C VAL A 98 -21.74 -19.29 7.81
N ARG A 99 -20.91 -19.85 8.69
CA ARG A 99 -20.50 -21.26 8.64
C ARG A 99 -21.70 -22.18 8.82
N ASP A 100 -22.55 -21.88 9.79
CA ASP A 100 -23.74 -22.70 10.04
C ASP A 100 -24.71 -22.66 8.85
N MET A 101 -24.86 -21.51 8.19
CA MET A 101 -25.69 -21.38 6.97
C MET A 101 -25.08 -22.09 5.76
N VAL A 102 -23.75 -22.06 5.62
CA VAL A 102 -23.04 -22.81 4.56
C VAL A 102 -23.19 -24.31 4.76
N ASN A 103 -23.05 -24.79 6.00
CA ASN A 103 -23.23 -26.21 6.33
C ASN A 103 -24.67 -26.70 6.13
N ARG A 104 -25.66 -25.84 6.31
CA ARG A 104 -27.08 -26.13 6.02
C ARG A 104 -27.40 -26.12 4.52
N GLY A 105 -26.53 -25.54 3.70
CA GLY A 105 -26.76 -25.36 2.27
C GLY A 105 -27.60 -24.13 1.90
N ASP A 106 -27.92 -23.25 2.86
CA ASP A 106 -28.68 -22.02 2.62
C ASP A 106 -27.82 -20.95 1.92
N ILE A 107 -26.50 -21.01 2.11
CA ILE A 107 -25.50 -20.13 1.50
C ILE A 107 -24.45 -20.98 0.78
N SER A 108 -24.11 -20.59 -0.45
CA SER A 108 -22.96 -21.12 -1.18
C SER A 108 -21.88 -20.04 -1.28
N LEU A 109 -20.64 -20.42 -1.00
CA LEU A 109 -19.48 -19.51 -1.03
C LEU A 109 -18.56 -19.84 -2.19
N SER A 110 -18.06 -18.81 -2.86
CA SER A 110 -17.07 -18.95 -3.93
C SER A 110 -16.05 -17.82 -3.89
N HIS A 111 -14.81 -18.15 -4.28
CA HIS A 111 -13.74 -17.17 -4.35
C HIS A 111 -13.82 -16.35 -5.65
N VAL A 112 -13.55 -15.05 -5.55
CA VAL A 112 -13.42 -14.15 -6.71
C VAL A 112 -12.14 -13.32 -6.58
N GLY A 113 -11.43 -13.12 -7.69
CA GLY A 113 -10.22 -12.27 -7.66
C GLY A 113 -10.54 -10.82 -7.29
N THR A 114 -9.63 -10.16 -6.57
CA THR A 114 -9.79 -8.78 -6.06
C THR A 114 -10.18 -7.77 -7.14
N SER A 115 -9.68 -7.91 -8.38
CA SER A 115 -10.03 -7.01 -9.49
C SER A 115 -11.50 -7.06 -9.91
N ASN A 116 -12.21 -8.13 -9.54
CA ASN A 116 -13.60 -8.38 -9.89
C ASN A 116 -14.53 -8.21 -8.68
N MET A 117 -14.00 -7.92 -7.49
CA MET A 117 -14.78 -7.74 -6.27
C MET A 117 -15.43 -6.34 -6.26
N VAL A 118 -16.62 -6.23 -6.84
CA VAL A 118 -17.33 -4.93 -7.00
C VAL A 118 -17.45 -4.13 -5.71
N ALA A 119 -17.59 -4.81 -4.57
CA ALA A 119 -17.71 -4.18 -3.26
C ALA A 119 -16.47 -3.36 -2.86
N ASP A 120 -15.29 -3.60 -3.46
CA ASP A 120 -14.06 -2.84 -3.20
C ASP A 120 -14.19 -1.35 -3.52
N ILE A 121 -15.15 -0.96 -4.37
CA ILE A 121 -15.44 0.45 -4.67
C ILE A 121 -15.80 1.27 -3.43
N PHE A 122 -16.27 0.61 -2.36
CA PHE A 122 -16.68 1.28 -1.13
C PHE A 122 -15.53 1.56 -0.16
N THR A 123 -14.37 0.93 -0.34
CA THR A 123 -13.28 0.96 0.65
C THR A 123 -11.91 1.26 0.05
N LYS A 124 -11.70 0.96 -1.23
CA LYS A 124 -10.42 1.14 -1.92
C LYS A 124 -10.49 2.31 -2.91
N ALA A 125 -9.40 3.07 -2.98
CA ALA A 125 -9.18 4.04 -4.04
C ALA A 125 -8.77 3.29 -5.32
N LEU A 126 -9.75 2.89 -6.12
CA LEU A 126 -9.53 2.09 -7.33
C LEU A 126 -9.04 2.95 -8.50
N GLY A 127 -8.20 2.36 -9.35
CA GLY A 127 -7.79 2.99 -10.61
C GLY A 127 -8.99 3.25 -11.54
N PRO A 128 -8.94 4.25 -12.44
CA PRO A 128 -10.09 4.73 -13.22
C PRO A 128 -10.83 3.63 -13.99
N LYS A 129 -10.08 2.66 -14.53
CA LYS A 129 -10.63 1.55 -15.33
C LYS A 129 -11.44 0.56 -14.49
N ILE A 130 -10.93 0.17 -13.33
CA ILE A 130 -11.61 -0.76 -12.41
C ILE A 130 -12.80 -0.04 -11.79
N PHE A 131 -12.61 1.21 -11.36
CA PHE A 131 -13.68 2.05 -10.82
C PHE A 131 -14.86 2.17 -11.79
N SER A 132 -14.61 2.47 -13.07
CA SER A 132 -15.70 2.56 -14.06
C SER A 132 -16.38 1.21 -14.32
N THR A 133 -15.66 0.10 -14.21
CA THR A 133 -16.23 -1.24 -14.38
C THR A 133 -17.16 -1.58 -13.22
N HIS A 134 -16.75 -1.27 -11.98
CA HIS A 134 -17.59 -1.46 -10.80
C HIS A 134 -18.79 -0.50 -10.75
N CYS A 135 -18.65 0.76 -11.20
CA CYS A 135 -19.81 1.65 -11.35
C CYS A 135 -20.82 1.11 -12.37
N TYR A 136 -20.36 0.52 -13.47
CA TYR A 136 -21.25 -0.15 -14.43
C TYR A 136 -21.91 -1.37 -13.80
N ALA A 137 -21.15 -2.21 -13.09
CA ALA A 137 -21.68 -3.38 -12.38
C ALA A 137 -22.69 -3.01 -11.29
N LEU A 138 -22.61 -1.82 -10.68
CA LEU A 138 -23.61 -1.30 -9.74
C LEU A 138 -24.86 -0.70 -10.42
N GLY A 139 -24.88 -0.59 -11.74
CA GLY A 139 -25.94 0.10 -12.48
C GLY A 139 -25.90 1.62 -12.37
N LEU A 140 -24.78 2.20 -11.89
CA LEU A 140 -24.57 3.66 -11.80
C LEU A 140 -24.15 4.27 -13.15
N ARG A 141 -23.77 3.43 -14.12
CA ARG A 141 -23.45 3.84 -15.50
C ARG A 141 -24.18 2.95 -16.49
N THR A 142 -24.78 3.57 -17.50
CA THR A 142 -25.52 2.88 -18.57
C THR A 142 -24.63 2.36 -19.69
N ARG A 143 -23.37 2.84 -19.80
CA ARG A 143 -22.42 2.45 -20.85
C ARG A 143 -21.24 1.68 -20.26
N HIS A 144 -20.99 0.49 -20.79
CA HIS A 144 -19.84 -0.32 -20.41
C HIS A 144 -18.54 0.35 -20.92
N PRO A 145 -17.48 0.48 -20.11
CA PRO A 145 -16.27 1.24 -20.47
C PRO A 145 -15.47 0.69 -21.66
N ARG A 146 -15.82 -0.50 -22.19
CA ARG A 146 -15.21 -1.09 -23.39
C ARG A 146 -16.06 -0.97 -24.67
N LEU A 147 -17.26 -0.40 -24.60
CA LEU A 147 -18.11 -0.22 -25.78
C LEU A 147 -18.09 1.25 -26.20
N GLY A 148 -17.08 1.58 -27.01
CA GLY A 148 -17.21 2.69 -27.96
C GLY A 148 -18.32 2.34 -28.95
N SER A 149 -19.12 3.34 -29.31
CA SER A 149 -20.26 3.26 -30.22
C SER A 149 -20.00 2.41 -31.47
N ALA A 150 -20.45 1.16 -31.51
CA ALA A 150 -20.75 0.41 -32.72
C ALA A 150 -21.51 -0.88 -32.38
N SER A 151 -22.51 -1.16 -33.21
CA SER A 151 -23.54 -2.18 -33.04
C SER A 151 -23.05 -3.63 -33.18
N HIS A 152 -23.89 -4.54 -32.66
CA HIS A 152 -24.03 -5.97 -32.98
C HIS A 152 -22.92 -6.95 -32.53
N SER A 153 -23.29 -7.75 -31.52
CA SER A 153 -23.04 -9.18 -31.37
C SER A 153 -21.62 -9.73 -31.60
N LEU A 154 -20.84 -9.91 -30.53
CA LEU A 154 -20.18 -11.18 -30.25
C LEU A 154 -19.75 -11.31 -28.77
N VAL A 155 -19.86 -12.54 -28.29
CA VAL A 155 -19.85 -13.08 -26.92
C VAL A 155 -18.43 -13.21 -26.32
N ILE A 156 -18.20 -12.83 -25.05
CA ILE A 156 -17.16 -13.40 -24.16
C ILE A 156 -17.59 -13.43 -22.67
N ILE A 157 -17.77 -14.65 -22.16
CA ILE A 157 -17.45 -15.25 -20.83
C ILE A 157 -17.76 -14.44 -19.55
N SER A 158 -18.96 -14.65 -19.03
CA SER A 158 -19.28 -15.29 -17.73
C SER A 158 -20.74 -14.96 -17.40
N TYR A 159 -21.65 -15.91 -17.64
CA TYR A 159 -23.07 -15.94 -17.27
C TYR A 159 -23.76 -14.56 -17.06
N LEU A 160 -24.19 -13.92 -18.15
CA LEU A 160 -25.22 -12.87 -18.11
C LEU A 160 -26.58 -13.58 -18.02
N PRO A 161 -27.36 -13.48 -16.91
CA PRO A 161 -28.80 -13.66 -17.05
C PRO A 161 -29.28 -12.52 -17.94
N ARG A 162 -30.02 -12.87 -19.00
CA ARG A 162 -30.60 -11.95 -19.97
C ARG A 162 -31.00 -10.63 -19.32
N CYS A 163 -30.40 -9.55 -19.80
CA CYS A 163 -30.97 -8.22 -19.68
C CYS A 163 -32.43 -8.34 -20.14
N TRP A 164 -33.38 -7.91 -19.30
CA TRP A 164 -34.76 -7.74 -19.75
C TRP A 164 -34.76 -6.94 -21.07
N PRO A 165 -35.53 -7.34 -22.10
CA PRO A 165 -35.52 -6.63 -23.38
C PRO A 165 -35.83 -5.15 -23.14
N SER A 166 -34.88 -4.28 -23.51
CA SER A 166 -35.01 -2.83 -23.38
C SER A 166 -35.87 -2.19 -24.48
N ASP A 167 -36.46 -2.99 -25.38
CA ASP A 167 -37.28 -2.47 -26.46
C ASP A 167 -38.68 -3.08 -26.40
N SER A 168 -39.68 -2.20 -26.39
CA SER A 168 -41.14 -2.41 -26.35
C SER A 168 -41.83 -2.54 -24.98
N TRP A 169 -41.64 -1.54 -24.11
CA TRP A 169 -42.76 -1.10 -23.25
C TRP A 169 -43.02 0.37 -23.56
N SER A 170 -44.12 0.65 -24.26
CA SER A 170 -44.68 1.99 -24.27
C SER A 170 -45.11 2.32 -22.85
N VAL A 171 -44.48 3.31 -22.24
CA VAL A 171 -44.84 3.84 -20.92
C VAL A 171 -46.20 4.53 -21.05
N SER A 172 -47.24 3.74 -20.89
CA SER A 172 -48.63 4.14 -20.74
C SER A 172 -49.30 2.98 -20.02
N ASP A 173 -49.91 3.25 -18.86
CA ASP A 173 -50.89 2.40 -18.17
C ASP A 173 -50.45 1.65 -16.89
N VAL A 174 -49.31 1.99 -16.27
CA VAL A 174 -49.00 1.48 -14.90
C VAL A 174 -48.58 2.59 -13.94
N PRO A 175 -49.53 3.29 -13.27
CA PRO A 175 -49.25 4.39 -12.34
C PRO A 175 -48.26 4.02 -11.22
N ARG A 176 -48.23 2.73 -10.83
CA ARG A 176 -47.34 2.21 -9.79
C ARG A 176 -45.88 2.13 -10.23
N ALA A 177 -45.62 1.90 -11.52
CA ALA A 177 -44.27 1.88 -12.07
C ALA A 177 -43.68 3.30 -12.17
N GLU A 178 -44.49 4.30 -12.52
CA GLU A 178 -44.08 5.71 -12.50
C GLU A 178 -43.80 6.19 -11.07
N ALA A 179 -44.65 5.82 -10.10
CA ALA A 179 -44.41 6.11 -8.69
C ALA A 179 -43.09 5.50 -8.21
N PHE A 180 -42.80 4.25 -8.57
CA PHE A 180 -41.53 3.60 -8.26
C PHE A 180 -40.33 4.30 -8.92
N ALA A 181 -40.45 4.68 -10.20
CA ALA A 181 -39.40 5.42 -10.91
C ALA A 181 -39.13 6.80 -10.28
N ARG A 182 -40.17 7.54 -9.87
CA ARG A 182 -40.03 8.81 -9.14
C ARG A 182 -39.37 8.61 -7.77
N ILE A 183 -39.77 7.59 -7.02
CA ILE A 183 -39.14 7.25 -5.73
C ILE A 183 -37.66 6.90 -5.93
N ARG A 184 -37.32 6.17 -6.99
CA ARG A 184 -35.93 5.85 -7.35
C ARG A 184 -35.13 7.10 -7.70
N GLN A 185 -35.72 8.04 -8.46
CA GLN A 185 -35.10 9.32 -8.79
C GLN A 185 -34.85 10.18 -7.54
N LEU A 186 -35.81 10.26 -6.63
CA LEU A 186 -35.66 10.97 -5.35
C LEU A 186 -34.55 10.34 -4.50
N ARG A 187 -34.53 9.01 -4.37
CA ARG A 187 -33.45 8.32 -3.64
C ARG A 187 -32.08 8.52 -4.28
N ASN A 188 -32.00 8.57 -5.62
CA ASN A 188 -30.74 8.86 -6.30
C ASN A 188 -30.25 10.28 -5.98
N LEU A 189 -31.16 11.26 -5.88
CA LEU A 189 -30.83 12.63 -5.46
C LEU A 189 -30.33 12.65 -4.00
N ASP A 190 -31.01 11.95 -3.09
CA ASP A 190 -30.58 11.83 -1.69
C ASP A 190 -29.18 11.18 -1.58
N VAL A 191 -28.91 10.16 -2.40
CA VAL A 191 -27.59 9.51 -2.47
C VAL A 191 -26.54 10.49 -2.99
N THR A 192 -26.85 11.31 -4.00
CA THR A 192 -25.90 12.32 -4.49
C THR A 192 -25.59 13.37 -3.43
N ASP A 193 -26.60 13.84 -2.69
CA ASP A 193 -26.41 14.78 -1.57
C ASP A 193 -25.59 14.16 -0.44
N ALA A 194 -25.84 12.89 -0.09
CA ALA A 194 -25.06 12.17 0.89
C ALA A 194 -23.59 12.01 0.46
N ILE A 195 -23.32 11.75 -0.82
CA ILE A 195 -21.97 11.68 -1.38
C ILE A 195 -21.29 13.06 -1.32
N ILE A 196 -22.01 14.13 -1.65
CA ILE A 196 -21.49 15.51 -1.56
C ILE A 196 -21.16 15.86 -0.11
N GLY A 197 -22.07 15.57 0.83
CA GLY A 197 -21.86 15.76 2.27
C GLY A 197 -20.68 14.93 2.79
N ALA A 198 -20.51 13.70 2.34
CA ALA A 198 -19.36 12.86 2.68
C ALA A 198 -18.04 13.44 2.16
N ARG A 199 -18.01 13.96 0.93
CA ARG A 199 -16.84 14.64 0.36
C ARG A 199 -16.47 15.90 1.13
N LEU A 200 -17.46 16.73 1.48
CA LEU A 200 -17.26 17.92 2.31
C LEU A 200 -16.73 17.56 3.70
N ASN A 201 -17.25 16.50 4.31
CA ASN A 201 -16.77 16.03 5.60
C ASN A 201 -15.33 15.48 5.49
N GLN A 202 -15.01 14.74 4.44
CA GLN A 202 -13.67 14.20 4.22
C GLN A 202 -12.65 15.32 4.01
N SER A 203 -12.98 16.35 3.23
CA SER A 203 -12.12 17.53 3.03
C SER A 203 -11.98 18.32 4.34
N HIS A 204 -13.07 18.50 5.09
CA HIS A 204 -13.02 19.14 6.41
C HIS A 204 -12.14 18.37 7.40
N GLN A 205 -12.28 17.04 7.52
CA GLN A 205 -11.44 16.22 8.41
C GLN A 205 -9.97 16.19 7.96
N ALA A 206 -9.70 16.13 6.65
CA ALA A 206 -8.34 16.23 6.13
C ALA A 206 -7.72 17.60 6.45
N ASN A 207 -8.50 18.67 6.33
CA ASN A 207 -8.07 20.04 6.66
C ASN A 207 -7.92 20.27 8.16
N LYS A 208 -8.71 19.59 9.02
CA LYS A 208 -8.59 19.67 10.48
C LYS A 208 -7.21 19.25 11.00
N HIS A 209 -6.51 18.37 10.27
CA HIS A 209 -5.15 17.94 10.58
C HIS A 209 -4.06 18.74 9.85
N ARG A 210 -4.43 19.68 8.97
CA ARG A 210 -3.47 20.65 8.43
C ARG A 210 -3.15 21.64 9.54
N ARG A 211 -1.87 21.88 9.76
CA ARG A 211 -1.47 23.01 10.60
C ARG A 211 -1.94 24.28 9.87
N PRO A 212 -2.65 25.22 10.51
CA PRO A 212 -2.80 26.56 9.95
C PRO A 212 -1.41 27.12 9.69
N ASP A 213 -1.26 27.95 8.65
CA ASP A 213 0.02 28.58 8.30
C ASP A 213 0.55 29.33 9.52
N ASP A 214 1.50 28.70 10.23
CA ASP A 214 2.08 29.24 11.45
C ASP A 214 2.89 30.48 11.05
N PRO A 215 2.64 31.67 11.63
CA PRO A 215 3.37 32.90 11.29
C PRO A 215 4.88 32.79 11.47
N ALA A 216 5.36 31.73 12.13
CA ALA A 216 6.77 31.41 12.35
C ALA A 216 7.54 30.91 11.10
N PHE A 217 6.87 30.53 10.01
CA PHE A 217 7.55 30.02 8.80
C PHE A 217 7.60 31.06 7.67
N ARG A 218 8.24 32.20 7.93
CA ARG A 218 8.50 33.23 6.91
C ARG A 218 9.87 33.04 6.28
N THR A 219 10.01 33.44 5.02
CA THR A 219 11.32 33.53 4.35
C THR A 219 12.31 34.30 5.22
N GLY A 220 13.47 33.71 5.49
CA GLY A 220 14.50 34.25 6.37
C GLY A 220 14.46 33.77 7.82
N SER A 221 13.40 33.09 8.26
CA SER A 221 13.30 32.53 9.62
C SER A 221 14.15 31.26 9.75
N TYR A 222 14.59 30.96 10.97
CA TYR A 222 15.33 29.74 11.29
C TYR A 222 14.40 28.61 11.74
N VAL A 223 14.67 27.40 11.27
CA VAL A 223 13.89 26.20 11.58
C VAL A 223 14.78 25.01 11.84
N TYR A 224 14.28 24.09 12.67
CA TYR A 224 14.87 22.77 12.85
C TYR A 224 14.23 21.77 11.89
N LEU A 225 15.06 20.94 11.25
CA LEU A 225 14.66 19.88 10.32
C LEU A 225 14.64 18.52 11.01
N SER A 226 13.59 17.73 10.81
CA SER A 226 13.44 16.38 11.36
C SER A 226 14.37 15.36 10.67
N THR A 227 15.06 14.54 11.45
CA THR A 227 15.95 13.45 10.95
C THR A 227 15.23 12.19 10.50
N LYS A 228 13.90 12.11 10.70
CA LYS A 228 13.08 10.92 10.41
C LYS A 228 13.23 10.36 8.99
N ASN A 229 13.46 11.22 8.00
CA ASN A 229 13.60 10.84 6.59
C ASN A 229 15.01 11.13 6.04
N LEU A 230 15.99 11.38 6.92
CA LEU A 230 17.38 11.58 6.52
C LEU A 230 18.15 10.27 6.63
N ALA A 231 19.15 10.10 5.76
CA ALA A 231 20.06 8.96 5.86
C ALA A 231 20.84 9.03 7.18
N VAL A 232 21.02 7.87 7.81
CA VAL A 232 21.80 7.76 9.04
C VAL A 232 23.28 7.65 8.65
N PRO A 233 24.19 8.43 9.27
CA PRO A 233 25.63 8.27 9.06
C PRO A 233 26.08 6.84 9.39
N ASP A 234 27.03 6.32 8.63
CA ASP A 234 27.63 5.00 8.88
C ASP A 234 28.17 4.88 10.30
N GLY A 235 27.92 3.75 10.93
CA GLY A 235 28.30 3.49 12.32
C GLY A 235 27.32 4.05 13.37
N MET A 236 26.43 4.98 13.02
CA MET A 236 25.37 5.43 13.94
C MET A 236 24.09 4.59 13.79
N LYS A 237 23.44 4.31 14.92
CA LYS A 237 22.07 3.77 14.93
C LYS A 237 21.09 4.93 14.90
N SER A 238 19.97 4.77 14.20
CA SER A 238 18.88 5.76 14.11
C SER A 238 18.35 6.23 15.48
N LYS A 239 18.53 5.43 16.52
CA LYS A 239 18.16 5.77 17.92
C LYS A 239 19.09 6.79 18.58
N LEU A 240 20.31 6.96 18.07
CA LEU A 240 21.32 7.90 18.59
C LEU A 240 21.29 9.24 17.86
N LEU A 241 20.56 9.34 16.74
CA LEU A 241 20.36 10.62 16.08
C LEU A 241 19.37 11.48 16.87
N PRO A 242 19.65 12.78 17.07
CA PRO A 242 18.68 13.71 17.58
C PRO A 242 17.51 13.74 16.60
N ARG A 243 16.33 13.90 17.17
CA ARG A 243 15.08 13.90 16.41
C ARG A 243 15.00 15.08 15.42
N TYR A 244 15.73 16.15 15.70
CA TYR A 244 15.80 17.36 14.89
C TYR A 244 17.24 17.86 14.81
N ILE A 245 17.61 18.43 13.66
CA ILE A 245 18.91 19.04 13.35
C ILE A 245 18.71 20.47 12.84
N GLY A 246 19.75 21.29 12.86
CA GLY A 246 19.68 22.72 12.52
C GLY A 246 20.07 23.59 13.71
N PRO A 247 19.93 24.92 13.63
CA PRO A 247 18.96 25.65 12.82
C PRO A 247 19.35 25.89 11.35
N PHE A 248 18.39 25.77 10.42
CA PHE A 248 18.53 26.09 9.00
C PHE A 248 17.63 27.26 8.62
N ARG A 249 18.08 28.10 7.68
CA ARG A 249 17.33 29.27 7.23
C ARG A 249 16.36 28.89 6.11
N ILE A 250 15.14 29.44 6.15
CA ILE A 250 14.17 29.30 5.05
C ILE A 250 14.54 30.27 3.91
N ARG A 251 14.90 29.73 2.75
CA ARG A 251 15.19 30.48 1.52
C ARG A 251 13.92 30.90 0.79
N ALA A 252 12.93 30.03 0.70
CA ALA A 252 11.65 30.30 0.03
C ALA A 252 10.50 29.57 0.72
N ALA A 253 9.35 30.21 0.80
CA ALA A 253 8.12 29.63 1.31
C ALA A 253 7.09 29.51 0.18
N ILE A 254 6.45 28.34 0.08
CA ILE A 254 5.35 28.06 -0.84
C ILE A 254 4.10 27.75 0.00
N PRO A 255 3.32 28.77 0.40
CA PRO A 255 2.18 28.60 1.31
C PRO A 255 1.11 27.65 0.76
N ALA A 256 0.86 27.69 -0.56
CA ALA A 256 -0.16 26.88 -1.23
C ALA A 256 -0.02 25.37 -1.00
N THR A 257 1.22 24.88 -0.84
CA THR A 257 1.53 23.45 -0.64
C THR A 257 2.25 23.23 0.70
N SER A 258 2.29 24.23 1.59
CA SER A 258 3.00 24.22 2.87
C SER A 258 4.42 23.64 2.76
N SER A 259 5.14 24.03 1.70
CA SER A 259 6.49 23.53 1.37
C SER A 259 7.49 24.68 1.44
N TYR A 260 8.67 24.41 1.99
CA TYR A 260 9.70 25.42 2.25
C TYR A 260 11.05 24.93 1.75
N ASP A 261 11.77 25.80 1.06
CA ASP A 261 13.13 25.53 0.60
C ASP A 261 14.11 26.04 1.66
N LEU A 262 15.00 25.18 2.16
CA LEU A 262 15.99 25.48 3.21
C LEU A 262 17.39 25.72 2.64
N GLU A 263 18.16 26.57 3.32
CA GLU A 263 19.60 26.72 3.10
C GLU A 263 20.33 25.59 3.84
N LEU A 264 20.63 24.50 3.13
CA LEU A 264 21.37 23.37 3.66
C LEU A 264 22.89 23.56 3.51
N PRO A 265 23.71 23.11 4.48
CA PRO A 265 25.17 23.12 4.36
C PRO A 265 25.66 22.25 3.19
N PRO A 266 26.84 22.54 2.63
CA PRO A 266 27.45 21.75 1.55
C PRO A 266 27.60 20.25 1.88
N ALA A 267 27.77 19.90 3.17
CA ALA A 267 27.84 18.52 3.65
C ALA A 267 26.54 17.72 3.47
N MET A 268 25.43 18.37 3.11
CA MET A 268 24.12 17.75 2.91
C MET A 268 23.65 17.90 1.45
N SER A 269 24.60 17.97 0.52
CA SER A 269 24.39 18.24 -0.91
C SER A 269 23.46 17.23 -1.61
N ARG A 270 23.43 15.98 -1.14
CA ARG A 270 22.59 14.90 -1.67
C ARG A 270 21.13 14.96 -1.20
N VAL A 271 20.83 15.74 -0.15
CA VAL A 271 19.46 15.91 0.35
C VAL A 271 18.81 17.08 -0.39
N HIS A 272 17.63 16.84 -0.97
CA HIS A 272 16.84 17.90 -1.59
C HIS A 272 16.53 19.00 -0.57
N ASN A 273 16.63 20.25 -0.99
CA ASN A 273 16.45 21.41 -0.13
C ASN A 273 14.97 21.75 0.19
N ARG A 274 14.02 21.08 -0.45
CA ARG A 274 12.58 21.36 -0.32
C ARG A 274 11.89 20.45 0.70
N PHE A 275 11.37 20.99 1.79
CA PHE A 275 10.71 20.21 2.83
C PHE A 275 9.29 20.69 3.13
N HIS A 276 8.39 19.75 3.43
CA HIS A 276 7.04 20.06 3.88
C HIS A 276 7.03 20.52 5.35
N ALA A 277 6.13 21.44 5.71
CA ALA A 277 5.97 22.04 7.05
C ALA A 277 6.01 21.04 8.21
N ARG A 278 5.49 19.83 7.98
CA ARG A 278 5.45 18.72 8.96
C ARG A 278 6.84 18.27 9.44
N LEU A 279 7.85 18.42 8.60
CA LEU A 279 9.24 18.05 8.91
C LEU A 279 10.00 19.20 9.58
N LEU A 280 9.40 20.38 9.68
CA LEU A 280 10.02 21.59 10.21
C LEU A 280 9.45 21.91 11.60
N ARG A 281 10.30 22.48 12.44
CA ARG A 281 9.93 23.01 13.75
C ARG A 281 10.48 24.43 13.88
N PRO A 282 9.71 25.40 14.40
CA PRO A 282 10.21 26.76 14.58
C PRO A 282 11.43 26.75 15.51
N CYS A 283 12.45 27.53 15.17
CA CYS A 283 13.58 27.77 16.06
C CYS A 283 13.16 28.83 17.09
N VAL A 284 13.19 28.46 18.37
CA VAL A 284 13.07 29.39 19.48
C VAL A 284 14.48 29.62 19.99
N GLU A 285 14.92 30.88 20.00
CA GLU A 285 16.24 31.24 20.51
C GLU A 285 16.36 30.87 21.99
N ASN A 286 17.55 30.42 22.39
CA ASN A 286 17.80 30.09 23.79
C ASN A 286 17.88 31.38 24.61
N ASP A 287 17.07 31.48 25.66
CA ASP A 287 17.13 32.58 26.61
C ASP A 287 18.38 32.41 27.49
N ALA A 288 19.41 33.22 27.21
CA ALA A 288 20.74 33.08 27.81
C ALA A 288 20.75 33.34 29.33
N GLU A 289 19.81 34.14 29.84
CA GLU A 289 19.67 34.41 31.27
C GLU A 289 19.05 33.22 32.00
N ARG A 290 18.10 32.53 31.35
CA ARG A 290 17.35 31.43 31.95
C ARG A 290 18.04 30.07 31.81
N PHE A 291 18.82 29.88 30.74
CA PHE A 291 19.51 28.62 30.43
C PHE A 291 20.94 28.87 29.90
N PRO A 292 21.89 29.28 30.76
CA PRO A 292 23.28 29.49 30.37
C PRO A 292 23.96 28.17 29.96
N GLY A 293 24.80 28.22 28.91
CA GLY A 293 25.61 27.09 28.44
C GLY A 293 24.88 26.06 27.55
N ARG A 294 23.67 26.37 27.08
CA ARG A 294 22.92 25.48 26.19
C ARG A 294 23.14 25.85 24.72
N ASP A 295 24.25 25.37 24.16
CA ASP A 295 24.48 25.50 22.72
C ASP A 295 23.56 24.54 21.93
N PRO A 296 23.02 24.95 20.78
CA PRO A 296 22.23 24.07 19.93
C PRO A 296 23.11 22.90 19.48
N ALA A 297 22.58 21.68 19.57
CA ALA A 297 23.29 20.49 19.10
C ALA A 297 23.42 20.53 17.58
N VAL A 298 24.52 21.10 17.08
CA VAL A 298 24.89 21.05 15.67
C VAL A 298 25.44 19.66 15.41
N LEU A 299 24.60 18.75 14.93
CA LEU A 299 25.12 17.56 14.30
C LEU A 299 25.70 17.93 12.95
N PHE A 300 27.01 17.77 12.83
CA PHE A 300 27.65 17.56 11.55
C PHE A 300 27.15 16.21 11.02
N VAL A 301 26.18 16.26 10.11
CA VAL A 301 25.99 15.14 9.19
C VAL A 301 27.14 15.28 8.21
N GLU A 302 28.26 14.63 8.50
CA GLU A 302 29.24 14.37 7.44
C GLU A 302 28.51 13.60 6.34
N ASP A 303 28.76 14.00 5.09
CA ASP A 303 28.32 13.27 3.92
C ASP A 303 28.96 11.88 4.04
N VAL A 304 28.23 10.91 4.60
CA VAL A 304 28.58 9.49 4.48
C VAL A 304 28.20 9.09 3.07
N ALA A 305 29.01 9.64 2.18
CA ALA A 305 28.92 9.50 0.78
C ALA A 305 29.64 8.25 0.30
N ASP A 306 29.94 7.27 1.18
CA ASP A 306 30.76 6.09 0.85
C ASP A 306 30.32 4.77 1.52
N ALA A 307 29.05 4.61 1.89
CA ALA A 307 28.57 3.30 2.40
C ALA A 307 28.08 2.33 1.32
N ALA A 308 27.74 2.85 0.13
CA ALA A 308 26.92 2.11 -0.83
C ALA A 308 27.53 1.93 -2.23
N ASP A 309 28.67 2.56 -2.55
CA ASP A 309 29.28 2.41 -3.89
C ASP A 309 30.82 2.30 -3.94
N ASN A 310 31.54 2.41 -2.81
CA ASN A 310 33.00 2.11 -2.77
C ASN A 310 33.32 0.66 -2.38
N SER A 311 32.31 -0.21 -2.27
CA SER A 311 32.45 -1.59 -1.75
C SER A 311 33.04 -2.62 -2.73
N ALA A 312 33.66 -2.22 -3.84
CA ALA A 312 34.19 -3.16 -4.82
C ALA A 312 35.57 -2.80 -5.37
N ILE A 313 36.43 -2.07 -4.65
CA ILE A 313 37.83 -1.90 -5.09
C ILE A 313 38.71 -2.94 -4.39
N PRO A 314 39.30 -3.89 -5.13
CA PRO A 314 40.28 -4.82 -4.58
C PRO A 314 41.57 -4.08 -4.22
N GLU A 315 42.02 -4.18 -2.97
CA GLU A 315 43.30 -3.63 -2.50
C GLU A 315 44.46 -4.48 -3.03
N ARG A 316 44.37 -5.80 -2.86
CA ARG A 316 45.38 -6.76 -3.32
C ARG A 316 44.88 -8.19 -3.34
N ILE A 317 45.53 -9.02 -4.15
CA ILE A 317 45.37 -10.48 -4.10
C ILE A 317 46.30 -11.05 -3.03
N VAL A 318 45.73 -11.86 -2.14
CA VAL A 318 46.43 -12.47 -0.99
C VAL A 318 46.96 -13.85 -1.36
N ARG A 319 46.13 -14.68 -2.03
CA ARG A 319 46.46 -16.06 -2.40
C ARG A 319 45.85 -16.43 -3.74
N ASP A 320 46.46 -17.39 -4.42
CA ASP A 320 45.89 -18.08 -5.56
C ASP A 320 45.66 -19.56 -5.26
N ARG A 321 44.70 -20.17 -5.95
CA ARG A 321 44.48 -21.62 -5.95
C ARG A 321 44.10 -22.10 -7.34
N ARG A 322 44.38 -23.36 -7.62
CA ARG A 322 43.95 -24.05 -8.85
C ARG A 322 43.03 -25.20 -8.51
N ASN A 323 41.92 -25.29 -9.22
CA ASN A 323 41.04 -26.44 -9.13
C ASN A 323 41.60 -27.59 -9.99
N ALA A 324 41.12 -28.82 -9.77
CA ALA A 324 41.55 -30.02 -10.50
C ALA A 324 41.43 -29.92 -12.04
N ARG A 325 40.54 -29.03 -12.55
CA ARG A 325 40.36 -28.74 -13.98
C ARG A 325 41.28 -27.62 -14.51
N GLY A 326 42.26 -27.16 -13.74
CA GLY A 326 43.23 -26.13 -14.12
C GLY A 326 42.75 -24.67 -13.99
N ALA A 327 41.50 -24.43 -13.61
CA ALA A 327 40.95 -23.08 -13.42
C ALA A 327 41.58 -22.39 -12.18
N ARG A 328 42.04 -21.14 -12.36
CA ARG A 328 42.63 -20.31 -11.29
C ARG A 328 41.58 -19.44 -10.60
N SER A 329 41.67 -19.36 -9.28
CA SER A 329 40.91 -18.42 -8.46
C SER A 329 41.85 -17.69 -7.51
N PHE A 330 41.51 -16.46 -7.18
CA PHE A 330 42.31 -15.58 -6.34
C PHE A 330 41.50 -15.13 -5.13
N LEU A 331 42.13 -15.11 -3.96
CA LEU A 331 41.58 -14.54 -2.74
C LEU A 331 41.91 -13.06 -2.70
N VAL A 332 40.87 -12.23 -2.73
CA VAL A 332 40.95 -10.78 -2.88
C VAL A 332 40.69 -10.12 -1.54
N ARG A 333 41.60 -9.21 -1.15
CA ARG A 333 41.43 -8.30 -0.01
C ARG A 333 40.87 -6.98 -0.49
N TRP A 334 39.84 -6.49 0.20
CA TRP A 334 39.14 -5.27 -0.16
C TRP A 334 39.67 -4.08 0.63
N VAL A 335 39.73 -2.92 -0.03
CA VAL A 335 40.21 -1.69 0.62
C VAL A 335 39.32 -1.37 1.82
N GLY A 336 39.95 -1.21 3.00
CA GLY A 336 39.24 -0.85 4.23
C GLY A 336 38.50 -1.99 4.93
N ARG A 337 38.68 -3.25 4.51
CA ARG A 337 38.13 -4.43 5.20
C ARG A 337 39.19 -5.30 5.88
N ASN A 338 38.74 -6.03 6.90
CA ASN A 338 39.57 -7.00 7.63
C ASN A 338 39.70 -8.31 6.84
N ASP A 339 40.62 -9.17 7.29
CA ASP A 339 40.90 -10.48 6.69
C ASP A 339 39.72 -11.47 6.70
N THR A 340 38.72 -11.23 7.55
CA THR A 340 37.47 -12.01 7.58
C THR A 340 36.58 -11.80 6.35
N ASP A 341 36.73 -10.68 5.66
CA ASP A 341 35.90 -10.31 4.49
C ASP A 341 36.59 -10.61 3.15
N ASP A 342 37.73 -11.32 3.17
CA ASP A 342 38.45 -11.73 1.97
C ASP A 342 37.60 -12.72 1.15
N THR A 343 37.36 -12.45 -0.14
CA THR A 343 36.51 -13.28 -1.01
C THR A 343 37.25 -13.90 -2.18
N TRP A 344 36.85 -15.11 -2.57
CA TRP A 344 37.41 -15.82 -3.72
C TRP A 344 36.76 -15.36 -5.02
N MET A 345 37.56 -14.91 -5.97
CA MET A 345 37.11 -14.51 -7.31
C MET A 345 37.81 -15.33 -8.39
N SER A 346 37.12 -15.55 -9.51
CA SER A 346 37.68 -16.24 -10.67
C SER A 346 38.64 -15.33 -11.44
N GLU A 347 39.64 -15.92 -12.11
CA GLU A 347 40.56 -15.14 -12.97
C GLU A 347 39.80 -14.30 -14.02
N GLN A 348 38.72 -14.84 -14.59
CA GLN A 348 37.92 -14.14 -15.61
C GLN A 348 37.20 -12.91 -15.05
N SER A 349 36.65 -13.01 -13.85
CA SER A 349 35.96 -11.88 -13.20
C SER A 349 36.95 -10.78 -12.83
N ILE A 350 38.09 -11.10 -12.20
CA ILE A 350 39.08 -10.08 -11.83
C ILE A 350 39.69 -9.42 -13.06
N ARG A 351 39.91 -10.17 -14.15
CA ARG A 351 40.48 -9.62 -15.38
C ARG A 351 39.52 -8.64 -16.07
N LEU A 352 38.21 -8.84 -15.92
CA LEU A 352 37.18 -7.97 -16.46
C LEU A 352 37.04 -6.69 -15.62
N ASP A 353 36.97 -6.85 -14.30
CA ASP A 353 36.61 -5.75 -13.39
C ASP A 353 37.85 -4.95 -12.91
N HIS A 354 38.98 -5.62 -12.66
CA HIS A 354 40.17 -5.01 -12.04
C HIS A 354 41.51 -5.60 -12.56
N PRO A 355 41.89 -5.32 -13.82
CA PRO A 355 43.08 -5.90 -14.44
C PRO A 355 44.41 -5.43 -13.81
N SER A 356 44.44 -4.23 -13.22
CA SER A 356 45.64 -3.66 -12.60
C SER A 356 46.14 -4.46 -11.40
N VAL A 357 45.22 -4.93 -10.55
CA VAL A 357 45.54 -5.70 -9.34
C VAL A 357 46.03 -7.11 -9.70
N LEU A 358 45.42 -7.73 -10.72
CA LEU A 358 45.87 -9.02 -11.23
C LEU A 358 47.28 -8.95 -11.83
N ASN A 359 47.57 -7.94 -12.64
CA ASN A 359 48.89 -7.76 -13.25
C ASN A 359 49.98 -7.48 -12.20
N ALA A 360 49.68 -6.69 -11.17
CA ALA A 360 50.60 -6.42 -10.07
C ALA A 360 50.93 -7.70 -9.27
N TYR A 361 49.94 -8.57 -9.06
CA TYR A 361 50.12 -9.86 -8.39
C TYR A 361 50.95 -10.84 -9.23
N LEU A 362 50.65 -10.98 -10.52
CA LEU A 362 51.41 -11.86 -11.43
C LEU A 362 52.86 -11.39 -11.57
N ALA A 363 53.10 -10.08 -11.69
CA ALA A 363 54.46 -9.51 -11.72
C ALA A 363 55.22 -9.72 -10.41
N ARG A 364 54.54 -9.83 -9.26
CA ARG A 364 55.15 -10.20 -7.98
C ARG A 364 55.50 -11.68 -7.95
N LEU A 365 54.64 -12.55 -8.47
CA LEU A 365 54.87 -13.99 -8.58
C LEU A 365 56.06 -14.31 -9.49
N ASP A 366 56.15 -13.67 -10.65
CA ASP A 366 57.27 -13.85 -11.58
C ASP A 366 58.60 -13.39 -10.97
N ARG A 367 58.60 -12.30 -10.21
CA ARG A 367 59.79 -11.84 -9.46
C ARG A 367 60.20 -12.83 -8.38
N SER A 368 59.25 -13.40 -7.65
CA SER A 368 59.52 -14.44 -6.64
C SER A 368 60.06 -15.72 -7.29
N ASN A 369 59.49 -16.15 -8.41
CA ASN A 369 59.90 -17.36 -9.12
C ASN A 369 61.31 -17.21 -9.74
N ARG A 370 61.65 -16.05 -10.31
CA ARG A 370 63.01 -15.78 -10.80
C ARG A 370 64.06 -15.77 -9.69
N ARG A 371 63.69 -15.32 -8.48
CA ARG A 371 64.58 -15.37 -7.30
C ARG A 371 64.78 -16.79 -6.78
N LEU A 372 63.78 -17.66 -6.92
CA LEU A 372 63.89 -19.08 -6.55
C LEU A 372 64.68 -19.90 -7.56
N ALA A 373 64.68 -19.51 -8.84
CA ALA A 373 65.47 -20.16 -9.89
C ALA A 373 66.94 -19.69 -9.97
N ALA A 374 67.29 -18.61 -9.28
CA ALA A 374 68.65 -18.06 -9.19
C ALA A 374 69.39 -18.49 -7.91
N ARG A 375 68.76 -19.34 -7.09
CA ARG A 375 69.37 -20.12 -6.01
C ARG A 375 69.43 -21.57 -6.45
#